data_AF-A0A848VBU1-F1
#
_entry.id   AF-A0A848VBU1-F1
#
_cell.length_a   1.000
_cell.length_b   1.000
_cell.length_c   1.000
_cell.angle_alpha   90.00
_cell.angle_beta   90.00
_cell.angle_gamma   90.00
#
_symmetry.space_group_name_H-M   'P 1'
#
loop_
_entity.id
_entity.type
_entity.pdbx_description
1 polymer ?
#
loop_
_entity_poly.entity_id
_entity_poly.type
_entity_poly.pdbx_seq_one_letter_code
_entity_poly.pdbx_strand_id
1 'polypeptide(L)'
;MTMSASKRFAAALLLLGTGWAIGYAQQSKPDFMLRIDAPAGETIVECVSGCEFTGARDLGNPDAGRMLVYNYSCRGDGVERCPGKVAGWVIR
;
A
#
# COMPACT_ATOMS: atom_id res chain seq x y z
N MET A 1 33.52 -30.52 15.93
CA MET A 1 33.18 -30.73 14.50
C MET A 1 33.37 -29.42 13.75
N THR A 2 34.46 -29.28 13.00
CA THR A 2 34.74 -28.10 12.17
C THR A 2 33.97 -28.20 10.86
N MET A 3 32.95 -27.34 10.67
CA MET A 3 32.24 -27.26 9.39
C MET A 3 33.20 -26.77 8.29
N SER A 4 33.31 -27.55 7.22
CA SER A 4 34.02 -27.19 5.98
C SER A 4 33.47 -25.89 5.38
N ALA A 5 34.36 -25.09 4.76
CA ALA A 5 34.04 -23.79 4.16
C ALA A 5 32.87 -23.85 3.16
N SER A 6 32.74 -24.94 2.40
CA SER A 6 31.64 -25.13 1.44
C SER A 6 30.27 -25.18 2.11
N LYS A 7 30.18 -25.78 3.31
CA LYS A 7 28.93 -25.85 4.07
C LYS A 7 28.53 -24.48 4.62
N ARG A 8 29.52 -23.63 4.95
CA ARG A 8 29.27 -22.25 5.41
C ARG A 8 28.75 -21.37 4.27
N PHE A 9 29.31 -21.51 3.06
CA PHE A 9 28.84 -20.78 1.89
C PHE A 9 27.41 -21.17 1.48
N ALA A 10 27.11 -22.47 1.46
CA ALA A 10 25.76 -22.95 1.18
C ALA A 10 24.74 -22.43 2.21
N ALA A 11 25.09 -22.44 3.49
CA ALA A 11 24.25 -21.89 4.55
C ALA A 11 24.05 -20.37 4.41
N ALA A 12 25.10 -19.62 4.05
CA ALA A 12 25.00 -18.18 3.84
C ALA A 12 24.10 -17.83 2.65
N LEU A 13 24.22 -18.55 1.53
CA LEU A 13 23.35 -18.37 0.37
C LEU A 13 21.89 -18.70 0.67
N LEU A 14 21.64 -19.75 1.46
CA LEU A 14 20.30 -20.10 1.92
C LEU A 14 19.71 -19.01 2.80
N LEU A 15 20.46 -18.47 3.77
CA LEU A 15 20.00 -17.41 4.65
C LEU A 15 19.75 -16.08 3.91
N LEU A 16 20.59 -15.75 2.93
CA LEU A 16 20.39 -14.58 2.08
C LEU A 16 19.15 -14.76 1.19
N GLY A 17 18.97 -15.93 0.59
CA GLY A 17 17.82 -16.24 -0.26
C GLY A 17 16.50 -16.22 0.52
N THR A 18 16.46 -16.83 1.71
CA THR A 18 15.24 -16.83 2.55
C THR A 18 14.97 -15.46 3.15
N GLY A 19 16.00 -14.72 3.57
CA GLY A 19 15.86 -13.35 4.07
C GLY A 19 15.27 -12.40 3.02
N TRP A 20 15.69 -12.53 1.75
CA TRP A 20 15.18 -11.69 0.66
C TRP A 20 13.73 -12.01 0.30
N ALA A 21 13.36 -13.30 0.28
CA ALA A 21 11.99 -13.73 0.02
C ALA A 21 10.99 -13.24 1.09
N ILE A 22 11.40 -13.24 2.36
CA ILE A 22 10.57 -12.78 3.47
C ILE A 22 10.36 -11.25 3.42
N GLY A 23 11.40 -10.48 3.09
CA GLY A 23 11.32 -9.02 2.97
C GLY A 23 10.39 -8.55 1.87
N TYR A 24 10.39 -9.21 0.70
CA TYR A 24 9.53 -8.84 -0.42
C TYR A 24 8.04 -9.05 -0.12
N ALA A 25 7.70 -10.02 0.74
CA ALA A 25 6.32 -10.34 1.09
C ALA A 25 5.66 -9.31 2.03
N GLN A 26 6.42 -8.38 2.62
CA GLN A 26 5.91 -7.42 3.62
C GLN A 26 5.30 -6.14 3.03
N GLN A 27 5.26 -5.94 1.71
CA GLN A 27 4.46 -4.85 1.14
C GLN A 27 2.98 -5.09 1.46
N SER A 28 2.43 -4.30 2.37
CA SER A 28 1.04 -4.42 2.81
C SER A 28 0.11 -4.11 1.65
N LYS A 29 -0.31 -5.14 0.92
CA LYS A 29 -1.37 -5.01 -0.07
C LYS A 29 -2.65 -4.49 0.63
N PRO A 30 -3.42 -3.58 0.02
CA PRO A 30 -4.71 -3.17 0.55
C PRO A 30 -5.69 -4.35 0.60
N ASP A 31 -6.54 -4.37 1.62
CA ASP A 31 -7.61 -5.35 1.79
C ASP A 31 -8.75 -5.10 0.80
N PHE A 32 -8.97 -3.83 0.44
CA PHE A 32 -9.98 -3.43 -0.53
C PHE A 32 -9.59 -2.13 -1.27
N MET A 33 -10.29 -1.87 -2.37
CA MET A 33 -10.16 -0.65 -3.16
C MET A 33 -11.54 -0.06 -3.37
N LEU A 34 -11.71 1.24 -3.14
CA LEU A 34 -12.93 1.96 -3.48
C LEU A 34 -12.70 2.78 -4.74
N ARG A 35 -13.64 2.71 -5.68
CA ARG A 35 -13.69 3.62 -6.83
C ARG A 35 -14.49 4.86 -6.41
N ILE A 36 -13.87 6.02 -6.55
CA ILE A 36 -14.52 7.32 -6.40
C ILE A 36 -14.98 7.73 -7.80
N ASP A 37 -16.24 8.10 -7.93
CA ASP A 37 -16.78 8.73 -9.13
C ASP A 37 -17.63 9.92 -8.64
N ALA A 38 -17.02 11.09 -8.68
CA ALA A 38 -17.53 12.29 -8.05
C ALA A 38 -17.51 13.47 -9.03
N PRO A 39 -18.44 14.44 -8.87
CA PRO A 39 -18.38 15.68 -9.64
C PRO A 39 -17.11 16.47 -9.35
N ALA A 40 -16.85 17.50 -10.17
CA ALA A 40 -15.81 18.47 -9.87
C ALA A 40 -15.97 19.08 -8.47
N GLY A 41 -14.85 19.31 -7.79
CA GLY A 41 -14.81 19.77 -6.41
C GLY A 41 -14.11 18.76 -5.48
N GLU A 42 -14.49 18.80 -4.21
CA GLU A 42 -13.88 17.99 -3.17
C GLU A 42 -14.85 16.88 -2.71
N THR A 43 -14.30 15.69 -2.54
CA THR A 43 -15.00 14.50 -2.04
C THR A 43 -14.23 13.94 -0.86
N ILE A 44 -14.93 13.73 0.24
CA ILE A 44 -14.34 13.21 1.48
C ILE A 44 -14.79 11.75 1.62
N VAL A 45 -13.81 10.86 1.81
CA VAL A 45 -14.05 9.46 2.16
C VAL A 45 -13.57 9.25 3.59
N GLU A 46 -14.51 9.03 4.50
CA GLU A 46 -14.23 8.88 5.92
C GLU A 46 -14.41 7.43 6.37
N CYS A 47 -13.42 6.92 7.08
CA CYS A 47 -13.50 5.66 7.79
C CYS A 47 -14.06 5.93 9.19
N VAL A 48 -15.29 5.46 9.43
CA VAL A 48 -15.94 5.60 10.74
C VAL A 48 -15.29 4.69 11.80
N SER A 49 -14.88 3.49 11.41
CA SER A 49 -14.24 2.53 12.33
C SER A 49 -13.56 1.40 11.57
N GLY A 50 -12.44 0.89 12.12
CA GLY A 50 -11.86 -0.38 11.68
C GLY A 50 -11.20 -0.33 10.30
N CYS A 51 -10.89 0.86 9.78
CA CYS A 51 -10.19 1.01 8.52
C CYS A 51 -9.24 2.20 8.48
N GLU A 52 -8.32 2.16 7.53
CA GLU A 52 -7.53 3.32 7.11
C GLU A 52 -7.41 3.33 5.59
N PHE A 53 -7.12 4.51 5.05
CA PHE A 53 -7.06 4.76 3.62
C PHE A 53 -5.71 5.35 3.19
N THR A 54 -5.36 5.09 1.94
CA THR A 54 -4.28 5.79 1.21
C THR A 54 -4.73 5.99 -0.23
N GLY A 55 -4.31 7.09 -0.87
CA GLY A 55 -4.59 7.30 -2.28
C GLY A 55 -4.03 6.15 -3.12
N ALA A 56 -4.80 5.63 -4.08
CA ALA A 56 -4.33 4.49 -4.88
C ALA A 56 -3.04 4.79 -5.67
N ARG A 57 -2.81 6.07 -5.99
CA ARG A 57 -1.58 6.56 -6.64
C ARG A 57 -0.34 6.49 -5.74
N ASP A 58 -0.56 6.48 -4.43
CA ASP A 58 0.48 6.51 -3.41
C ASP A 58 0.84 5.10 -2.93
N LEU A 59 0.23 4.06 -3.52
CA LEU A 59 0.57 2.66 -3.23
C LEU A 59 2.03 2.35 -3.59
N GLY A 60 2.76 1.80 -2.62
CA GLY A 60 4.17 1.47 -2.77
C GLY A 60 5.12 2.62 -2.44
N ASN A 61 4.61 3.82 -2.19
CA ASN A 61 5.39 4.91 -1.62
C ASN A 61 5.60 4.66 -0.12
N PRO A 62 6.84 4.48 0.38
CA PRO A 62 7.09 4.23 1.80
C PRO A 62 6.74 5.43 2.70
N ASP A 63 6.69 6.64 2.12
CA ASP A 63 6.37 7.87 2.84
C ASP A 63 4.87 8.18 2.84
N ALA A 64 4.06 7.41 2.11
CA ALA A 64 2.63 7.60 2.07
C ALA A 64 1.98 7.03 3.34
N GLY A 65 1.52 7.93 4.20
CA GLY A 65 0.76 7.58 5.39
C GLY A 65 -0.61 6.99 5.04
N ARG A 66 -1.13 6.20 5.99
CA ARG A 66 -2.54 5.81 6.02
C ARG A 66 -3.32 6.80 6.88
N MET A 67 -4.57 7.06 6.51
CA MET A 67 -5.40 8.10 7.12
C MET A 67 -6.85 7.64 7.26
N LEU A 68 -7.54 8.10 8.30
CA LEU A 68 -8.97 7.82 8.51
C LEU A 68 -9.86 8.59 7.53
N VAL A 69 -9.46 9.82 7.17
CA VAL A 69 -10.21 10.71 6.29
C VAL A 69 -9.36 10.97 5.05
N TYR A 70 -9.82 10.51 3.90
CA TYR A 70 -9.17 10.72 2.61
C TYR A 70 -9.91 11.78 1.80
N ASN A 71 -9.20 12.86 1.47
CA ASN A 71 -9.73 13.95 0.65
C ASN A 71 -9.33 13.77 -0.81
N TYR A 72 -10.32 13.62 -1.67
CA TYR A 72 -10.16 13.57 -3.11
C TYR A 72 -10.60 14.89 -3.74
N SER A 73 -9.70 15.56 -4.46
CA SER A 73 -10.02 16.77 -5.21
C SER A 73 -10.01 16.50 -6.72
N CYS A 74 -11.10 16.84 -7.38
CA CYS A 74 -11.25 16.85 -8.84
C CYS A 74 -11.26 18.30 -9.31
N ARG A 75 -10.28 18.71 -10.13
CA ARG A 75 -10.16 20.06 -10.69
C ARG A 75 -9.68 19.98 -12.14
N GLY A 76 -10.17 20.88 -12.99
CA GLY A 76 -9.78 21.01 -14.40
C GLY A 76 -10.86 21.73 -15.21
N ASP A 77 -10.44 22.46 -16.26
CA ASP A 77 -11.38 23.17 -17.14
C ASP A 77 -12.27 22.17 -17.89
N GLY A 78 -13.58 22.37 -17.83
CA GLY A 78 -14.57 21.51 -18.50
C GLY A 78 -14.73 20.12 -17.91
N VAL A 79 -14.16 19.84 -16.73
CA VAL A 79 -14.32 18.54 -16.06
C VAL A 79 -15.62 18.54 -15.26
N GLU A 80 -16.56 17.67 -15.63
CA GLU A 80 -17.81 17.50 -14.88
C GLU A 80 -17.70 16.43 -13.78
N ARG A 81 -16.96 15.34 -14.04
CA ARG A 81 -16.75 14.22 -13.11
C ARG A 81 -15.34 13.67 -13.24
N CYS A 82 -14.74 13.25 -12.12
CA CYS A 82 -13.45 12.57 -12.12
C CYS A 82 -13.53 11.18 -11.50
N PRO A 83 -12.92 10.16 -12.14
CA PRO A 83 -12.66 8.89 -11.50
C PRO A 83 -11.45 8.99 -10.57
N GLY A 84 -11.59 8.47 -9.35
CA GLY A 84 -10.53 8.29 -8.37
C GLY A 84 -10.52 6.88 -7.81
N LYS A 85 -9.43 6.51 -7.13
CA LYS A 85 -9.35 5.26 -6.37
C LYS A 85 -8.68 5.53 -5.03
N VAL A 86 -9.19 4.89 -4.00
CA VAL A 86 -8.59 4.89 -2.66
C VAL A 86 -8.40 3.43 -2.22
N ALA A 87 -7.22 3.15 -1.69
CA ALA A 87 -6.84 1.86 -1.14
C ALA A 87 -7.19 1.83 0.35
N GLY A 88 -7.74 0.72 0.82
CA GLY A 88 -8.19 0.56 2.20
C GLY A 88 -7.60 -0.68 2.87
N TRP A 89 -7.35 -0.55 4.17
CA TRP A 89 -6.95 -1.65 5.05
C TRP A 89 -7.94 -1.76 6.19
N VAL A 90 -8.21 -2.98 6.62
CA VAL A 90 -9.00 -3.26 7.83
C VAL A 90 -8.03 -3.29 9.01
N ILE A 91 -8.21 -2.37 9.95
CA ILE A 91 -7.50 -2.38 11.23
C ILE A 91 -8.38 -3.09 12.26
N ARG A 92 -7.85 -4.17 12.84
CA ARG A 92 -8.50 -4.99 13.87
C ARG A 92 -8.02 -4.62 15.26
#